data_AF-A0A1Y3U3M7-F1
#
_entry.id   AF-A0A1Y3U3M7-F1
#
_cell.length_a   1.000
_cell.length_b   1.000
_cell.length_c   1.000
_cell.angle_alpha   90.00
_cell.angle_beta   90.00
_cell.angle_gamma   90.00
#
_symmetry.space_group_name_H-M   'P 1'
#
loop_
_entity.id
_entity.type
_entity.pdbx_description
1 polymer ?
#
loop_
_entity_poly.entity_id
_entity_poly.type
_entity_poly.pdbx_seq_one_letter_code
_entity_poly.pdbx_strand_id
1 'polypeptide(L)'
;MKGIYRNKIILAVLVIGSIGTAIYVASEKNAATDNNSAMTGSPTMESLQNDLLDYLKENHPEIRFGSQKYIDYVSDVCILAEADPELAKLSNYEDIQFYCAEYLHELDEQQVKGIIPFFGFKPSEDFLSKTIEEIQLEVIAKERQNETEFQQERD
;
A
#
# COMPACT_ATOMS: atom_id res chain seq x y z
N MET A 1 40.24 9.38 -11.76
CA MET A 1 39.20 8.88 -12.69
C MET A 1 38.15 8.12 -11.88
N LYS A 2 36.89 8.56 -11.98
CA LYS A 2 35.58 7.84 -11.90
C LYS A 2 35.55 6.55 -11.05
N GLY A 3 34.68 6.36 -10.06
CA GLY A 3 33.55 7.14 -9.58
C GLY A 3 32.84 6.28 -8.53
N ILE A 4 32.89 6.69 -7.27
CA ILE A 4 32.18 6.03 -6.16
C ILE A 4 31.11 7.02 -5.70
N TYR A 5 30.03 7.09 -6.47
CA TYR A 5 28.85 7.90 -6.13
C TYR A 5 27.61 7.24 -6.71
N ARG A 6 27.14 6.14 -6.13
CA ARG A 6 25.76 5.64 -6.33
C ARG A 6 25.28 4.85 -5.11
N ASN A 7 25.29 5.48 -3.93
CA ASN A 7 24.57 5.01 -2.74
C ASN A 7 23.92 6.22 -2.05
N LYS A 8 22.92 6.80 -2.72
CA LYS A 8 22.12 7.95 -2.23
C LYS A 8 20.62 7.80 -2.54
N ILE A 9 20.12 6.56 -2.61
CA ILE A 9 18.67 6.29 -2.61
C ILE A 9 18.43 5.23 -1.54
N ILE A 10 18.68 5.64 -0.31
CA ILE A 10 18.24 4.98 0.92
C ILE A 10 17.37 6.04 1.59
N LEU A 11 16.15 5.65 1.98
CA LEU A 11 15.22 6.43 2.82
C LEU A 11 14.64 7.74 2.24
N ALA A 12 13.65 7.63 1.34
CA ALA A 12 12.75 8.76 1.06
C ALA A 12 11.26 8.39 0.94
N VAL A 13 10.85 7.17 1.32
CA VAL A 13 9.44 6.73 1.28
C VAL A 13 8.80 6.61 2.68
N LEU A 14 9.55 6.82 3.76
CA LEU A 14 9.05 6.61 5.13
C LEU A 14 8.56 7.87 5.88
N VAL A 15 8.40 9.03 5.23
CA VAL A 15 7.99 10.26 5.93
C VAL A 15 7.02 11.13 5.11
N ILE A 16 5.87 10.58 4.72
CA ILE A 16 4.62 11.36 4.59
C ILE A 16 3.48 10.42 4.99
N GLY A 17 3.10 10.44 6.27
CA GLY A 17 2.04 9.58 6.80
C GLY A 17 1.99 9.46 8.32
N SER A 18 2.96 10.00 9.06
CA SER A 18 2.89 10.08 10.53
C SER A 18 2.18 11.37 10.99
N ILE A 19 0.88 11.50 10.69
CA ILE A 19 -0.07 12.29 11.50
C ILE A 19 -1.42 11.56 11.44
N GLY A 20 -1.75 10.75 12.46
CA GLY A 20 -3.09 10.16 12.51
C GLY A 20 -3.44 9.16 13.61
N THR A 21 -2.51 8.51 14.31
CA THR A 21 -2.86 7.64 15.45
C THR A 21 -2.57 8.34 16.78
N ALA A 22 -3.38 8.33 17.84
CA ALA A 22 -4.81 8.16 18.09
C ALA A 22 -4.94 8.49 19.59
N ILE A 23 -5.97 9.21 20.04
CA ILE A 23 -6.45 9.04 21.42
C ILE A 23 -7.98 9.08 21.39
N TYR A 24 -8.61 7.95 21.10
CA TYR A 24 -9.99 7.73 21.53
C TYR A 24 -9.92 7.32 23.01
N VAL A 25 -10.09 8.28 23.91
CA VAL A 25 -10.29 7.99 25.33
C VAL A 25 -11.63 7.25 25.43
N ALA A 26 -11.58 5.98 25.84
CA ALA A 26 -12.76 5.22 26.21
C ALA A 26 -13.49 5.95 27.34
N SER A 27 -14.55 6.67 27.00
CA SER A 27 -15.54 7.13 27.96
C SER A 27 -16.55 6.00 28.13
N GLU A 28 -16.45 5.29 29.25
CA GLU A 28 -17.50 4.38 29.71
C GLU A 28 -18.82 5.14 29.84
N LYS A 29 -19.75 4.89 28.93
CA LYS A 29 -21.16 5.15 29.18
C LYS A 29 -21.98 3.98 28.64
N ASN A 30 -22.38 3.14 29.59
CA ASN A 30 -23.30 2.01 29.43
C ASN A 30 -24.46 2.35 28.48
N ALA A 31 -24.53 1.65 27.35
CA ALA A 31 -25.75 1.46 26.58
C ALA A 31 -25.71 0.08 25.91
N ALA A 32 -26.86 -0.57 25.94
CA ALA A 32 -27.10 -1.99 25.74
C ALA A 32 -26.41 -2.62 24.52
N THR A 33 -26.02 -3.88 24.74
CA THR A 33 -25.84 -4.96 23.77
C THR A 33 -26.66 -4.76 22.50
N ASP A 34 -25.97 -4.51 21.40
CA ASP A 34 -26.31 -5.04 20.08
C ASP A 34 -25.04 -5.70 19.54
N ASN A 35 -24.91 -7.00 19.83
CA ASN A 35 -23.90 -7.87 19.25
C ASN A 35 -24.26 -8.16 17.79
N ASN A 36 -24.17 -7.15 16.94
CA ASN A 36 -24.28 -7.26 15.50
C ASN A 36 -23.45 -6.13 14.84
N SER A 37 -22.17 -6.03 15.21
CA SER A 37 -21.20 -5.50 14.26
C SER A 37 -21.04 -6.57 13.19
N ALA A 38 -21.81 -6.46 12.12
CA ALA A 38 -21.57 -7.20 10.90
C ALA A 38 -20.06 -7.10 10.61
N MET A 39 -19.39 -8.25 10.55
CA MET A 39 -18.04 -8.36 10.04
C MET A 39 -18.11 -8.05 8.54
N THR A 40 -18.22 -6.78 8.19
CA THR A 40 -17.85 -6.29 6.87
C THR A 40 -16.33 -6.36 6.84
N GLY A 41 -15.81 -7.51 6.41
CA GLY A 41 -14.38 -7.76 6.37
C GLY A 41 -13.66 -6.64 5.62
N SER A 42 -12.54 -6.19 6.18
CA SER A 42 -11.62 -5.26 5.52
C SER A 42 -11.35 -5.73 4.07
N PRO A 43 -11.31 -4.82 3.08
CA PRO A 43 -11.11 -5.20 1.70
C PRO A 43 -9.75 -5.89 1.51
N THR A 44 -9.74 -6.92 0.66
CA THR A 44 -8.52 -7.60 0.22
C THR A 44 -7.80 -6.81 -0.84
N MET A 45 -6.48 -7.02 -0.97
CA MET A 45 -5.70 -6.45 -2.07
C MET A 45 -6.23 -6.90 -3.44
N GLU A 46 -6.73 -8.14 -3.56
CA GLU A 46 -7.39 -8.61 -4.77
C GLU A 46 -8.65 -7.79 -5.11
N SER A 47 -9.52 -7.53 -4.13
CA SER A 47 -10.71 -6.72 -4.37
C SER A 47 -10.35 -5.30 -4.82
N LEU A 48 -9.35 -4.67 -4.20
CA LEU A 48 -8.92 -3.32 -4.55
C LEU A 48 -8.24 -3.28 -5.93
N GLN A 49 -7.45 -4.30 -6.27
CA GLN A 49 -6.93 -4.48 -7.62
C GLN A 49 -8.06 -4.55 -8.64
N ASN A 50 -9.09 -5.36 -8.36
CA ASN A 50 -10.21 -5.52 -9.28
C ASN A 50 -11.00 -4.22 -9.45
N ASP A 51 -11.26 -3.50 -8.36
CA ASP A 51 -11.91 -2.18 -8.39
C ASP A 51 -11.14 -1.19 -9.27
N LEU A 52 -9.81 -1.12 -9.09
CA LEU A 52 -8.96 -0.27 -9.92
C LEU A 52 -8.96 -0.73 -11.39
N LEU A 53 -8.88 -2.03 -11.65
CA LEU A 53 -8.89 -2.56 -13.00
C LEU A 53 -10.22 -2.32 -13.72
N ASP A 54 -11.34 -2.42 -13.01
CA ASP A 54 -12.65 -2.11 -13.56
C ASP A 54 -12.79 -0.62 -13.85
N TYR A 55 -12.33 0.25 -12.94
CA TYR A 55 -12.24 1.69 -13.20
C TYR A 55 -11.41 2.00 -14.46
N LEU A 56 -10.22 1.38 -14.59
CA LEU A 56 -9.33 1.60 -15.73
C LEU A 56 -9.94 1.12 -17.04
N LYS A 57 -10.69 0.00 -17.04
CA LYS A 57 -11.37 -0.48 -18.26
C LYS A 57 -12.37 0.56 -18.79
N GLU A 58 -13.04 1.28 -17.89
CA GLU A 58 -14.07 2.26 -18.26
C GLU A 58 -13.46 3.61 -18.64
N ASN A 59 -12.47 4.09 -17.89
CA ASN A 59 -11.96 5.47 -17.99
C ASN A 59 -10.61 5.58 -18.71
N HIS A 60 -9.79 4.54 -18.66
CA HIS A 60 -8.43 4.50 -19.23
C HIS A 60 -8.12 3.15 -19.91
N PRO A 61 -8.91 2.73 -20.92
CA PRO A 61 -8.81 1.40 -21.54
C PRO A 61 -7.46 1.14 -22.23
N GLU A 62 -6.68 2.19 -22.48
CA GLU A 62 -5.34 2.09 -23.04
C GLU A 62 -4.28 1.68 -22.00
N ILE A 63 -4.59 1.75 -20.70
CA ILE A 63 -3.73 1.31 -19.60
C ILE A 63 -3.93 -0.19 -19.39
N ARG A 64 -2.89 -0.99 -19.70
CA ARG A 64 -2.91 -2.44 -19.51
C ARG A 64 -2.26 -2.81 -18.19
N PHE A 65 -2.90 -3.67 -17.42
CA PHE A 65 -2.36 -4.20 -16.16
C PHE A 65 -0.92 -4.72 -16.32
N GLY A 66 -0.06 -4.43 -15.35
CA GLY A 66 1.34 -4.85 -15.32
C GLY A 66 2.25 -4.17 -16.36
N SER A 67 1.72 -3.34 -17.27
CA SER A 67 2.53 -2.59 -18.23
C SER A 67 3.27 -1.43 -17.57
N GLN A 68 4.28 -0.87 -18.26
CA GLN A 68 4.95 0.34 -17.80
C GLN A 68 3.96 1.49 -17.56
N LYS A 69 2.98 1.66 -18.46
CA LYS A 69 1.95 2.70 -18.31
C LYS A 69 1.08 2.50 -17.07
N TYR A 70 0.84 1.25 -16.67
CA TYR A 70 0.13 0.95 -15.42
C TYR A 70 0.99 1.27 -14.19
N ILE A 71 2.28 0.92 -14.22
CA ILE A 71 3.22 1.27 -13.14
C ILE A 71 3.33 2.79 -12.98
N ASP A 72 3.44 3.52 -14.09
CA ASP A 72 3.47 4.98 -14.10
C ASP A 72 2.18 5.56 -13.51
N TYR A 73 1.01 5.05 -13.92
CA TYR A 73 -0.29 5.48 -13.40
C TYR A 73 -0.44 5.23 -11.90
N VAL A 74 -0.10 4.03 -11.42
CA VAL A 74 -0.14 3.67 -9.99
C VAL A 74 0.81 4.56 -9.19
N SER A 75 1.99 4.88 -9.74
CA SER A 75 2.94 5.80 -9.12
C SER A 75 2.37 7.22 -8.99
N ASP A 76 1.73 7.72 -10.03
CA ASP A 76 1.08 9.04 -10.01
C ASP A 76 -0.05 9.09 -8.98
N VAL A 77 -0.90 8.07 -8.92
CA VAL A 77 -1.99 7.96 -7.92
C VAL A 77 -1.48 7.97 -6.47
N CYS A 78 -0.29 7.39 -6.21
CA CYS A 78 0.33 7.44 -4.89
C CYS A 78 0.91 8.80 -4.51
N ILE A 79 1.56 9.48 -5.46
CA ILE A 79 2.43 10.64 -5.18
C ILE A 79 1.68 11.96 -5.37
N LEU A 80 0.81 12.04 -6.38
CA LEU A 80 0.14 13.27 -6.77
C LEU A 80 -1.27 13.30 -6.17
N ALA A 81 -1.55 14.36 -5.42
CA ALA A 81 -2.92 14.64 -4.99
C ALA A 81 -3.80 14.83 -6.24
N GLU A 82 -4.91 14.09 -6.31
CA GLU A 82 -5.87 14.15 -7.43
C GLU A 82 -5.22 13.90 -8.80
N ALA A 83 -4.25 12.98 -8.89
CA ALA A 83 -3.61 12.56 -10.15
C ALA A 83 -4.64 12.24 -11.25
N ASP A 84 -5.75 11.64 -10.82
CA ASP A 84 -6.95 11.38 -11.59
C ASP A 84 -8.18 11.87 -10.80
N PRO A 85 -8.75 13.04 -11.18
CA PRO A 85 -9.89 13.61 -10.49
C PRO A 85 -11.17 12.77 -10.53
N GLU A 86 -11.34 11.86 -11.50
CA GLU A 86 -12.50 10.98 -11.55
C GLU A 86 -12.31 9.79 -10.60
N LEU A 87 -11.10 9.23 -10.54
CA LEU A 87 -10.74 8.21 -9.55
C LEU A 87 -10.89 8.76 -8.11
N ALA A 88 -10.50 10.01 -7.87
CA ALA A 88 -10.59 10.68 -6.57
C ALA A 88 -12.03 10.86 -6.05
N LYS A 89 -13.06 10.67 -6.89
CA LYS A 89 -14.47 10.73 -6.48
C LYS A 89 -15.00 9.41 -5.96
N LEU A 90 -14.26 8.30 -6.12
CA LEU A 90 -14.69 6.99 -5.66
C LEU A 90 -14.70 6.95 -4.12
N SER A 91 -15.70 6.28 -3.54
CA SER A 91 -15.84 6.17 -2.09
C SER A 91 -14.72 5.37 -1.42
N ASN A 92 -14.04 4.50 -2.18
CA ASN A 92 -12.91 3.67 -1.76
C ASN A 92 -11.57 4.22 -2.29
N TYR A 93 -11.49 5.50 -2.65
CA TYR A 93 -10.27 6.09 -3.22
C TYR A 93 -9.03 5.92 -2.33
N GLU A 94 -9.18 6.13 -1.01
CA GLU A 94 -8.07 5.96 -0.06
C GLU A 94 -7.56 4.51 -0.01
N ASP A 95 -8.46 3.53 -0.08
CA ASP A 95 -8.11 2.12 -0.14
C ASP A 95 -7.40 1.77 -1.47
N ILE A 96 -7.83 2.37 -2.58
CA ILE A 96 -7.17 2.23 -3.88
C ILE A 96 -5.76 2.85 -3.83
N GLN A 97 -5.59 4.02 -3.21
CA GLN A 97 -4.27 4.62 -3.01
C GLN A 97 -3.36 3.74 -2.16
N PHE A 98 -3.91 3.11 -1.11
CA PHE A 98 -3.20 2.14 -0.28
C PHE A 98 -2.74 0.93 -1.11
N TYR A 99 -3.64 0.33 -1.89
CA TYR A 99 -3.30 -0.75 -2.81
C TYR A 99 -2.20 -0.33 -3.80
N CYS A 100 -2.26 0.87 -4.36
CA CYS A 100 -1.25 1.38 -5.27
C CYS A 100 0.14 1.44 -4.61
N ALA A 101 0.21 1.89 -3.35
CA ALA A 101 1.47 1.96 -2.61
C ALA A 101 2.05 0.56 -2.36
N GLU A 102 1.20 -0.38 -1.94
CA GLU A 102 1.59 -1.76 -1.67
C GLU A 102 1.97 -2.53 -2.94
N TYR A 103 1.30 -2.28 -4.06
CA TYR A 103 1.68 -2.82 -5.37
C TYR A 103 3.10 -2.41 -5.76
N LEU A 104 3.46 -1.13 -5.54
CA LEU A 104 4.81 -0.63 -5.81
C LEU A 104 5.83 -1.21 -4.83
N HIS A 105 5.45 -1.41 -3.56
CA HIS A 105 6.31 -2.09 -2.59
C HIS A 105 6.63 -3.52 -3.02
N GLU A 106 5.63 -4.31 -3.43
CA GLU A 106 5.84 -5.66 -3.93
C GLU A 106 6.69 -5.69 -5.22
N LEU A 107 6.53 -4.69 -6.09
CA LEU A 107 7.37 -4.53 -7.28
C LEU A 107 8.83 -4.29 -6.89
N ASP A 108 9.09 -3.37 -5.96
CA ASP A 108 10.43 -3.07 -5.46
C ASP A 108 11.07 -4.31 -4.80
N GLU A 109 10.33 -5.04 -3.97
CA GLU A 109 10.79 -6.27 -3.33
C GLU A 109 11.21 -7.34 -4.34
N GLN A 110 10.48 -7.48 -5.45
CA GLN A 110 10.87 -8.39 -6.53
C GLN A 110 12.11 -7.90 -7.28
N GLN A 111 12.20 -6.59 -7.55
CA GLN A 111 13.35 -6.00 -8.23
C GLN A 111 14.65 -6.13 -7.40
N VAL A 112 14.58 -5.94 -6.08
CA VAL A 112 15.71 -6.15 -5.16
C VAL A 112 16.20 -7.60 -5.19
N LYS A 113 15.29 -8.56 -5.37
CA LYS A 113 15.61 -10.00 -5.54
C LYS A 113 16.16 -10.33 -6.94
N GLY A 114 16.36 -9.34 -7.81
CA GLY A 114 16.87 -9.50 -9.17
C GLY A 114 15.83 -10.04 -10.16
N ILE A 115 14.55 -10.07 -9.78
CA ILE A 115 13.47 -10.46 -10.66
C ILE A 115 13.11 -9.24 -11.50
N ILE A 116 13.48 -9.26 -12.79
CA ILE A 116 13.12 -8.21 -13.74
C ILE A 116 11.84 -8.66 -14.45
N PRO A 117 10.67 -8.03 -14.22
CA PRO A 117 9.44 -8.41 -14.87
C PRO A 117 9.47 -8.00 -16.36
N PHE A 118 10.08 -8.83 -17.20
CA PHE A 118 10.22 -8.58 -18.65
C PHE A 118 8.87 -8.58 -19.40
N PHE A 119 7.83 -9.17 -18.81
CA PHE A 119 6.48 -9.31 -19.37
C PHE A 119 5.39 -8.62 -18.55
N GLY A 120 5.78 -7.62 -17.75
CA GLY A 120 4.90 -6.96 -16.81
C GLY A 120 4.87 -7.65 -15.45
N PHE A 121 4.51 -6.89 -14.44
CA PHE A 121 4.48 -7.33 -13.05
C PHE A 121 3.09 -7.81 -12.67
N LYS A 122 3.05 -8.88 -11.87
CA LYS A 122 1.84 -9.38 -11.21
C LYS A 122 2.18 -9.62 -9.74
N PRO A 123 1.38 -9.10 -8.79
CA PRO A 123 1.58 -9.40 -7.37
C PRO A 123 1.42 -10.89 -7.07
N SER A 124 1.98 -11.31 -5.93
CA SER A 124 1.84 -12.69 -5.46
C SER A 124 0.42 -13.00 -4.99
N GLU A 125 0.02 -14.28 -5.02
CA GLU A 125 -1.31 -14.68 -4.49
C GLU A 125 -1.42 -14.46 -2.98
N ASP A 126 -0.31 -14.61 -2.25
CA ASP A 126 -0.22 -14.30 -0.82
C ASP A 126 -0.58 -12.84 -0.57
N PHE A 127 0.10 -11.92 -1.27
CA PHE A 127 -0.21 -10.49 -1.21
C PHE A 127 -1.68 -10.20 -1.53
N LEU A 128 -2.19 -10.75 -2.63
CA LEU A 128 -3.57 -10.51 -3.08
C LEU A 128 -4.62 -10.99 -2.06
N SER A 129 -4.31 -12.04 -1.30
CA SER A 129 -5.21 -12.58 -0.28
C SER A 129 -5.30 -11.74 1.00
N LYS A 130 -4.30 -10.87 1.25
CA LYS A 130 -4.26 -10.05 2.46
C LYS A 130 -5.27 -8.92 2.41
N THR A 131 -5.83 -8.61 3.57
CA THR A 131 -6.63 -7.42 3.83
C THR A 131 -5.75 -6.21 4.16
N ILE A 132 -6.31 -5.00 4.05
CA ILE A 132 -5.63 -3.78 4.52
C ILE A 132 -5.19 -3.94 5.98
N GLU A 133 -6.07 -4.46 6.84
CA GLU A 133 -5.79 -4.64 8.27
C GLU A 133 -4.60 -5.59 8.51
N GLU A 134 -4.53 -6.71 7.77
CA GLU A 134 -3.41 -7.65 7.91
C GLU A 134 -2.07 -7.01 7.51
N ILE A 135 -2.03 -6.26 6.40
CA ILE A 135 -0.82 -5.56 5.97
C ILE A 135 -0.40 -4.51 7.01
N GLN A 136 -1.34 -3.72 7.53
CA GLN A 136 -1.05 -2.74 8.58
C GLN A 136 -0.49 -3.39 9.86
N LEU A 137 -1.04 -4.54 10.25
CA LEU A 137 -0.53 -5.30 11.40
C LEU A 137 0.89 -5.85 11.16
N GLU A 138 1.19 -6.30 9.95
CA GLU A 138 2.53 -6.75 9.54
C GLU A 138 3.55 -5.61 9.62
N VAL A 139 3.20 -4.42 9.12
CA VAL A 139 4.05 -3.22 9.19
C VAL A 139 4.36 -2.87 10.65
N ILE A 140 3.34 -2.81 11.51
CA ILE A 140 3.50 -2.51 12.95
C ILE A 140 4.34 -3.58 13.66
N ALA A 141 4.21 -4.85 13.28
CA ALA A 141 5.04 -5.92 13.84
C ALA A 141 6.51 -5.77 13.42
N LYS A 142 6.76 -5.44 12.15
CA LYS A 142 8.11 -5.25 11.60
C LYS A 142 8.82 -4.05 12.19
N GLU A 143 8.11 -2.94 12.39
CA GLU A 143 8.66 -1.74 13.07
C GLU A 143 9.09 -2.05 14.50
N ARG A 144 8.26 -2.75 15.27
CA ARG A 144 8.61 -3.16 16.65
C ARG A 144 9.80 -4.11 16.70
N GLN A 145 9.90 -5.03 15.75
CA GLN A 145 11.04 -5.94 15.66
C GLN A 145 12.33 -5.17 15.35
N ASN A 146 12.30 -4.28 14.35
CA ASN A 146 13.45 -3.45 14.00
C ASN A 146 13.93 -2.60 15.20
N GLU A 147 13.00 -2.00 15.95
CA GLU A 147 13.34 -1.22 17.14
C GLU A 147 14.04 -2.07 18.22
N THR A 148 13.59 -3.32 18.41
CA THR A 148 14.20 -4.24 19.38
C THR A 148 15.61 -4.65 18.94
N GLU A 149 15.82 -4.92 17.65
CA GLU A 149 17.14 -5.24 17.08
C GLU A 149 18.12 -4.08 17.23
N PHE A 150 17.69 -2.85 16.95
CA PHE A 150 18.51 -1.65 17.14
C PHE A 150 18.92 -1.42 18.61
N GLN A 151 18.09 -1.81 19.56
CA GLN A 151 18.41 -1.70 20.99
C GLN A 151 19.42 -2.77 21.42
N GLN A 152 19.35 -3.98 20.87
CA GLN A 152 20.32 -5.05 21.15
C GLN A 152 21.70 -4.83 20.52
N GLU A 153 21.81 -4.17 19.36
CA GLU A 153 23.12 -3.85 18.75
C GLU A 153 23.90 -2.73 19.48
N ARG A 154 23.27 -2.04 20.43
CA ARG A 154 23.85 -0.91 21.17
C ARG A 154 24.41 -1.28 22.55
N ASP A 155 24.11 -2.47 23.04
CA ASP A 155 24.59 -3.03 24.31
C ASP A 155 25.82 -3.95 24.12
#